data_AF-M6I1X3-F1
#
_entry.id   AF-M6I1X3-F1
#
_cell.length_a   1.000
_cell.length_b   1.000
_cell.length_c   1.000
_cell.angle_alpha   90.00
_cell.angle_beta   90.00
_cell.angle_gamma   90.00
#
_symmetry.space_group_name_H-M   'P 1'
#
loop_
_entity.id
_entity.type
_entity.pdbx_description
1 polymer ?
#
loop_
_entity_poly.entity_id
_entity_poly.type
_entity_poly.pdbx_seq_one_letter_code
_entity_poly.pdbx_strand_id
1 'polypeptide(L)'
;MKEVTIDVIGDDLNKIDQITRKVSSIAQELLPNVRHVLLRYKPPREEVRVIIDKEKSESLGIRSQDIGRLLRYGIQGGVATKFIEEEREVDVRIRYDSNYRDQFTDLREYKIDTEKGKSVPLLEIASLTRDTTPVRIYRKNKRRVLSFSLRITDMSLTEILPKLEKLKEIELPKQYRIEFSDSLQKVLEHQKK
;
A
#
# COMPACT_ATOMS: atom_id res chain seq x y z
N MET A 1 22.90 20.54 -5.45
CA MET A 1 22.08 19.75 -4.50
C MET A 1 22.16 18.29 -4.92
N LYS A 2 22.53 17.39 -4.01
CA LYS A 2 22.70 15.97 -4.33
C LYS A 2 21.58 15.16 -3.73
N GLU A 3 21.20 14.09 -4.43
CA GLU A 3 20.20 13.17 -3.96
C GLU A 3 20.78 11.76 -3.88
N VAL A 4 20.64 11.15 -2.70
CA VAL A 4 21.15 9.82 -2.38
C VAL A 4 19.94 8.94 -2.07
N THR A 5 19.73 7.89 -2.86
CA THR A 5 18.63 6.94 -2.64
C THR A 5 19.14 5.65 -2.03
N ILE A 6 18.45 5.23 -0.98
CA ILE A 6 18.73 4.02 -0.19
C ILE A 6 17.52 3.11 -0.30
N ASP A 7 17.78 1.85 -0.60
CA ASP A 7 16.80 0.77 -0.73
C ASP A 7 16.82 -0.08 0.55
N VAL A 8 15.66 -0.33 1.12
CA VAL A 8 15.47 -1.30 2.20
C VAL A 8 14.69 -2.47 1.63
N ILE A 9 15.28 -3.66 1.70
CA ILE A 9 14.71 -4.90 1.18
C ILE A 9 14.29 -5.77 2.35
N GLY A 10 13.15 -6.44 2.21
CA GLY A 10 12.61 -7.32 3.24
C GLY A 10 11.38 -8.05 2.76
N ASP A 11 10.93 -9.05 3.51
CA ASP A 11 9.84 -9.92 3.06
C ASP A 11 8.48 -9.51 3.66
N ASP A 12 8.41 -8.86 4.82
CA ASP A 12 7.15 -8.33 5.40
C ASP A 12 6.95 -6.85 5.08
N LEU A 13 5.76 -6.49 4.60
CA LEU A 13 5.42 -5.14 4.13
C LEU A 13 5.24 -4.11 5.25
N ASN A 14 4.83 -4.54 6.44
CA ASN A 14 4.70 -3.67 7.60
C ASN A 14 6.06 -3.46 8.26
N LYS A 15 6.83 -4.54 8.40
CA LYS A 15 8.19 -4.50 8.96
C LYS A 15 9.13 -3.67 8.09
N ILE A 16 9.07 -3.82 6.76
CA ILE A 16 9.92 -3.06 5.84
C ILE A 16 9.61 -1.54 5.91
N ASP A 17 8.35 -1.13 6.08
CA ASP A 17 7.99 0.29 6.31
C ASP A 17 8.59 0.82 7.63
N GLN A 18 8.42 0.06 8.72
CA GLN A 18 8.99 0.42 10.04
C GLN A 18 10.52 0.56 9.97
N ILE A 19 11.20 -0.39 9.34
CA ILE A 19 12.65 -0.36 9.16
C ILE A 19 13.04 0.82 8.26
N THR A 20 12.34 1.04 7.15
CA THR A 20 12.64 2.15 6.22
C THR A 20 12.56 3.51 6.92
N ARG A 21 11.51 3.73 7.71
CA ARG A 21 11.36 4.96 8.52
C ARG A 21 12.49 5.09 9.53
N LYS A 22 12.77 4.04 10.31
CA LYS A 22 13.86 4.03 11.31
C LYS A 22 15.21 4.35 10.67
N VAL A 23 15.56 3.67 9.59
CA VAL A 23 16.83 3.87 8.87
C VAL A 23 16.89 5.29 8.29
N SER A 24 15.78 5.83 7.78
CA SER A 24 15.74 7.19 7.26
C SER A 24 15.95 8.26 8.33
N SER A 25 15.43 8.06 9.54
CA SER A 25 15.66 8.93 10.69
C SER A 25 17.12 8.89 11.15
N ILE A 26 17.70 7.68 11.29
CA ILE A 26 19.12 7.52 11.64
C ILE A 26 20.01 8.17 10.57
N ALA A 27 19.68 8.00 9.29
CA ALA A 27 20.44 8.61 8.20
C ALA A 27 20.40 10.15 8.24
N GLN A 28 19.28 10.73 8.67
CA GLN A 28 19.15 12.17 8.87
C GLN A 28 19.99 12.65 10.06
N GLU A 29 20.04 11.90 11.17
CA GLU A 29 20.87 12.23 12.34
C GLU A 29 22.37 12.14 12.05
N LEU A 30 22.80 11.15 11.26
CA LEU A 30 24.21 10.99 10.87
C LEU A 30 24.74 12.09 9.93
N LEU A 31 23.83 12.80 9.26
CA LEU A 31 24.14 13.79 8.23
C LEU A 31 23.39 15.11 8.53
N PRO A 32 23.98 16.02 9.31
CA PRO A 32 23.33 17.29 9.68
C PRO A 32 22.98 18.16 8.46
N ASN A 33 23.61 17.93 7.30
CA ASN A 33 23.36 18.65 6.05
C ASN A 33 22.23 18.04 5.20
N VAL A 34 21.50 17.04 5.73
CA VAL A 34 20.27 16.53 5.11
C VAL A 34 19.16 17.56 5.31
N ARG A 35 18.75 18.19 4.21
CA ARG A 35 17.65 19.16 4.22
C ARG A 35 16.29 18.47 4.26
N HIS A 36 16.15 17.37 3.51
CA HIS A 36 14.90 16.62 3.44
C HIS A 36 15.15 15.11 3.28
N VAL A 37 14.32 14.34 3.96
CA VAL A 37 14.13 12.89 3.73
C VAL A 37 12.85 12.72 2.93
N LEU A 38 12.93 12.02 1.79
CA LEU A 38 11.80 11.77 0.90
C LEU A 38 11.54 10.27 0.79
N LEU A 39 10.40 9.81 1.31
CA LEU A 39 9.95 8.45 1.06
C LEU A 39 9.57 8.29 -0.41
N ARG A 40 10.11 7.27 -1.07
CA ARG A 40 9.84 6.96 -2.50
C ARG A 40 8.68 5.98 -2.68
N TYR A 41 7.80 5.92 -1.70
CA TYR A 41 6.61 5.08 -1.69
C TYR A 41 5.47 5.81 -0.97
N LYS A 42 4.24 5.36 -1.23
CA LYS A 42 3.07 5.85 -0.50
C LYS A 42 2.92 5.06 0.81
N PRO A 43 2.68 5.72 1.95
CA PRO A 43 2.39 5.03 3.20
C PRO A 43 1.25 4.01 3.02
N PRO A 44 1.27 2.91 3.80
CA PRO A 44 0.12 2.03 3.89
C PRO A 44 -1.14 2.81 4.28
N ARG A 45 -2.29 2.32 3.82
CA ARG A 45 -3.60 2.90 4.17
C ARG A 45 -4.42 1.88 4.94
N GLU A 46 -5.29 2.37 5.81
CA GLU A 46 -6.30 1.52 6.42
C GLU A 46 -7.30 1.03 5.36
N GLU A 47 -7.70 -0.23 5.50
CA GLU A 47 -8.74 -0.85 4.72
C GLU A 47 -9.71 -1.59 5.63
N VAL A 48 -10.92 -1.80 5.11
CA VAL A 48 -11.94 -2.64 5.72
C VAL A 48 -11.96 -3.96 4.97
N ARG A 49 -11.63 -5.05 5.64
CA ARG A 49 -11.68 -6.39 5.09
C ARG A 49 -12.99 -7.06 5.49
N VAL A 50 -13.71 -7.54 4.47
CA VAL A 50 -14.90 -8.38 4.64
C VAL A 50 -14.44 -9.83 4.58
N ILE A 51 -14.47 -10.52 5.72
CA ILE A 51 -14.09 -11.93 5.86
C ILE A 51 -15.38 -12.76 5.81
N ILE A 52 -15.57 -13.46 4.69
CA ILE A 52 -16.78 -14.25 4.43
C ILE A 52 -16.72 -15.55 5.23
N ASP A 53 -17.80 -15.85 5.96
CA ASP A 53 -18.05 -17.18 6.51
C ASP A 53 -18.57 -18.07 5.38
N LYS A 54 -17.67 -18.88 4.82
CA LYS A 54 -17.96 -19.67 3.63
C LYS A 54 -19.06 -20.71 3.89
N GLU A 55 -18.97 -21.46 4.99
CA GLU A 55 -19.94 -22.50 5.35
C GLU A 55 -21.34 -21.90 5.53
N LYS A 56 -21.43 -20.79 6.27
CA LYS A 56 -22.72 -20.13 6.51
C LYS A 56 -23.29 -19.52 5.23
N SER A 57 -22.46 -18.86 4.42
CA SER A 57 -22.91 -18.30 3.14
C SER A 57 -23.44 -19.38 2.19
N GLU A 58 -22.75 -20.52 2.08
CA GLU A 58 -23.14 -21.64 1.24
C GLU A 58 -24.44 -22.31 1.73
N SER A 59 -24.62 -22.46 3.05
CA SER A 59 -25.85 -23.00 3.62
C SER A 59 -27.10 -22.17 3.29
N LEU A 60 -26.92 -20.87 3.03
CA LEU A 60 -27.98 -19.93 2.65
C LEU A 60 -28.07 -19.74 1.13
N GLY A 61 -27.26 -20.45 0.35
CA GLY A 61 -27.21 -20.34 -1.11
C GLY A 61 -26.60 -19.02 -1.61
N ILE A 62 -25.77 -18.36 -0.80
CA ILE A 62 -25.12 -17.10 -1.13
C ILE A 62 -23.67 -17.38 -1.55
N ARG A 63 -23.29 -16.96 -2.76
CA ARG A 63 -21.92 -17.14 -3.26
C ARG A 63 -21.07 -15.90 -2.95
N SER A 64 -19.76 -16.09 -2.86
CA SER A 64 -18.81 -14.97 -2.67
C SER A 64 -18.90 -13.91 -3.78
N GLN A 65 -19.29 -14.31 -5.00
CA GLN A 65 -19.52 -13.38 -6.12
C GLN A 65 -20.69 -12.43 -5.85
N ASP A 66 -21.74 -12.89 -5.17
CA ASP A 66 -22.92 -12.09 -4.87
C ASP A 66 -22.60 -11.06 -3.78
N ILE A 67 -21.81 -11.45 -2.76
CA ILE A 67 -21.24 -10.53 -1.77
C ILE A 67 -20.34 -9.48 -2.44
N GLY A 68 -19.43 -9.90 -3.32
CA GLY A 68 -18.55 -8.98 -4.04
C GLY A 68 -19.31 -8.00 -4.94
N ARG A 69 -20.41 -8.45 -5.55
CA ARG A 69 -21.31 -7.61 -6.35
C ARG A 69 -22.01 -6.57 -5.48
N LEU A 70 -22.59 -6.98 -4.34
CA LEU A 70 -23.21 -6.06 -3.40
C LEU A 70 -22.24 -4.95 -2.97
N LEU A 71 -21.01 -5.31 -2.58
CA LEU A 71 -20.01 -4.33 -2.13
C LEU A 71 -19.59 -3.39 -3.28
N ARG A 72 -19.41 -3.92 -4.50
CA ARG A 72 -19.03 -3.12 -5.66
C ARG A 72 -20.13 -2.12 -6.03
N TYR A 73 -21.37 -2.57 -6.11
CA TYR A 73 -22.49 -1.71 -6.45
C TYR A 73 -22.78 -0.74 -5.31
N GLY A 74 -22.91 -1.22 -4.07
CA GLY A 74 -23.20 -0.38 -2.91
C GLY A 74 -22.16 0.71 -2.64
N ILE A 75 -20.86 0.39 -2.74
CA ILE A 75 -19.79 1.33 -2.36
C ILE A 75 -19.14 2.02 -3.57
N GLN A 76 -18.57 1.25 -4.50
CA GLN A 76 -17.78 1.81 -5.62
C GLN A 76 -18.63 2.42 -6.73
N GLY A 77 -19.87 1.97 -6.90
CA GLY A 77 -20.69 2.29 -8.07
C GLY A 77 -20.40 1.31 -9.20
N GLY A 78 -21.27 0.30 -9.30
CA GLY A 78 -21.27 -0.64 -10.41
C GLY A 78 -21.84 0.03 -11.66
N VAL A 79 -21.21 -0.22 -12.82
CA VAL A 79 -21.72 0.26 -14.11
C VAL A 79 -22.93 -0.59 -14.46
N ALA A 80 -24.12 0.00 -14.44
CA ALA A 80 -25.37 -0.66 -14.76
C ALA A 80 -25.61 -0.68 -16.27
N THR A 81 -25.24 0.41 -16.95
CA THR A 81 -25.28 0.51 -18.40
C THR A 81 -24.29 1.58 -18.88
N LYS A 82 -24.09 1.65 -20.19
CA LYS A 82 -23.37 2.73 -20.84
C LYS A 82 -24.34 3.52 -21.69
N PHE A 83 -24.19 4.84 -21.68
CA PHE A 83 -24.95 5.76 -22.50
C PHE A 83 -24.00 6.41 -23.50
N ILE A 84 -24.45 6.58 -24.74
CA ILE A 84 -23.69 7.29 -25.78
C ILE A 84 -24.22 8.71 -25.83
N GLU A 85 -23.35 9.67 -25.53
CA GLU A 85 -23.63 11.09 -25.65
C GLU A 85 -22.69 11.67 -26.71
N GLU A 86 -23.27 12.18 -27.79
CA GLU A 86 -22.55 12.59 -29.01
C GLU A 86 -21.69 11.43 -29.58
N GLU A 87 -20.38 11.48 -29.40
CA GLU A 87 -19.40 10.47 -29.81
C GLU A 87 -18.63 9.88 -28.61
N ARG A 88 -19.16 10.03 -27.38
CA ARG A 88 -18.52 9.53 -26.16
C ARG A 88 -19.40 8.53 -25.43
N GLU A 89 -18.80 7.41 -25.02
CA GLU A 89 -19.43 6.48 -24.08
C GLU A 89 -19.29 6.98 -22.64
N VAL A 90 -20.40 7.04 -21.91
CA VAL A 90 -20.48 7.46 -20.51
C VAL A 90 -21.04 6.31 -19.66
N ASP A 91 -20.37 5.98 -18.56
CA ASP A 91 -20.82 4.95 -17.62
C ASP A 91 -21.99 5.48 -16.76
N VAL A 92 -23.12 4.77 -16.77
CA VAL A 92 -24.22 4.96 -15.82
C VAL A 92 -24.00 4.05 -14.62
N ARG A 93 -23.77 4.62 -13.44
CA ARG A 93 -23.42 3.88 -12.22
C ARG A 93 -24.54 3.88 -11.19
N ILE A 94 -24.73 2.74 -10.53
CA ILE A 94 -25.63 2.58 -9.40
C ILE A 94 -24.80 2.32 -8.14
N ARG A 95 -25.07 3.10 -7.09
CA ARG A 95 -24.52 2.95 -5.73
C ARG A 95 -25.47 3.52 -4.69
N TYR A 96 -25.23 3.15 -3.44
CA TYR A 96 -25.92 3.77 -2.32
C TYR A 96 -25.53 5.25 -2.18
N ASP A 97 -26.45 6.00 -1.60
CA ASP A 97 -26.20 7.38 -1.17
C ASP A 97 -25.02 7.43 -0.20
N SER A 98 -24.27 8.54 -0.19
CA SER A 98 -23.09 8.73 0.67
C SER A 98 -23.35 8.40 2.14
N ASN A 99 -24.55 8.71 2.65
CA ASN A 99 -24.93 8.46 4.04
C ASN A 99 -24.97 6.97 4.42
N TYR A 100 -24.95 6.06 3.45
CA TYR A 100 -25.02 4.61 3.66
C TYR A 100 -23.78 3.88 3.13
N ARG A 101 -22.67 4.57 2.83
CA ARG A 101 -21.46 3.90 2.33
C ARG A 101 -20.14 4.55 2.71
N ASP A 102 -20.16 5.73 3.33
CA ASP A 102 -18.95 6.47 3.66
C ASP A 102 -18.38 6.04 5.03
N GLN A 103 -19.19 5.43 5.89
CA GLN A 103 -18.73 4.90 7.17
C GLN A 103 -18.68 3.37 7.19
N PHE A 104 -17.72 2.86 7.97
CA PHE A 104 -17.58 1.43 8.23
C PHE A 104 -18.85 0.79 8.80
N THR A 105 -19.57 1.52 9.66
CA THR A 105 -20.80 1.06 10.30
C THR A 105 -21.94 0.84 9.31
N ASP A 106 -21.91 1.48 8.15
CA ASP A 106 -23.00 1.42 7.16
C ASP A 106 -23.13 0.03 6.55
N LEU A 107 -22.04 -0.75 6.54
CA LEU A 107 -22.05 -2.16 6.12
C LEU A 107 -22.95 -3.05 6.99
N ARG A 108 -23.40 -2.58 8.15
CA ARG A 108 -24.42 -3.25 8.98
C ARG A 108 -25.78 -3.30 8.30
N GLU A 109 -26.09 -2.29 7.49
CA GLU A 109 -27.38 -2.17 6.81
C GLU A 109 -27.44 -2.96 5.50
N TYR A 110 -26.29 -3.48 5.05
CA TYR A 110 -26.16 -4.19 3.79
C TYR A 110 -26.80 -5.56 3.89
N LYS A 111 -27.65 -5.88 2.91
CA LYS A 111 -28.36 -7.16 2.82
C LYS A 111 -28.16 -7.79 1.45
N ILE A 112 -28.16 -9.11 1.41
CA ILE A 112 -28.05 -9.91 0.20
C ILE A 112 -29.32 -10.72 0.05
N ASP A 113 -29.97 -10.56 -1.10
CA ASP A 113 -31.10 -11.39 -1.45
C ASP A 113 -30.63 -12.75 -1.95
N THR A 114 -31.21 -13.80 -1.37
CA THR A 114 -31.02 -15.19 -1.76
C THR A 114 -31.90 -15.52 -2.95
N GLU A 115 -31.55 -16.57 -3.71
CA GLU A 115 -32.39 -17.08 -4.80
C GLU A 115 -33.79 -17.50 -4.34
N LYS A 116 -33.95 -17.77 -3.04
CA LYS A 116 -35.23 -18.12 -2.39
C LYS A 116 -36.06 -16.89 -1.96
N GLY A 117 -35.65 -15.68 -2.34
CA GLY A 117 -36.34 -14.43 -2.02
C GLY A 117 -36.20 -13.95 -0.58
N LYS A 118 -35.34 -14.58 0.23
CA LYS A 118 -35.00 -14.10 1.58
C LYS A 118 -33.86 -13.11 1.52
N SER A 119 -33.93 -12.04 2.30
CA SER A 119 -32.85 -11.05 2.45
C SER A 119 -32.05 -11.34 3.71
N VAL A 120 -30.74 -11.51 3.58
CA VAL A 120 -29.82 -11.89 4.67
C VAL A 120 -28.85 -10.73 4.93
N PRO A 121 -28.72 -10.23 6.18
CA PRO A 121 -27.72 -9.22 6.54
C PRO A 121 -26.30 -9.69 6.22
N LEU A 122 -25.46 -8.80 5.67
CA LEU A 122 -24.07 -9.10 5.34
C LEU A 122 -23.29 -9.61 6.57
N LEU A 123 -23.53 -8.99 7.74
CA LEU A 123 -22.86 -9.36 8.98
C LEU A 123 -23.29 -10.71 9.55
N GLU A 124 -24.38 -11.28 9.04
CA GLU A 124 -24.76 -12.63 9.40
C GLU A 124 -23.82 -13.66 8.77
N ILE A 125 -23.27 -13.38 7.59
CA ILE A 125 -22.46 -14.31 6.79
C ILE A 125 -21.02 -13.83 6.56
N ALA A 126 -20.64 -12.71 7.16
CA ALA A 126 -19.29 -12.15 7.06
C ALA A 126 -18.95 -11.35 8.31
N SER A 127 -17.67 -11.33 8.67
CA SER A 127 -17.12 -10.44 9.69
C SER A 127 -16.34 -9.31 9.04
N LEU A 128 -16.24 -8.19 9.74
CA LEU A 128 -15.51 -7.02 9.30
C LEU A 128 -14.28 -6.81 10.17
N THR A 129 -13.12 -6.67 9.56
CA THR A 129 -11.88 -6.32 10.26
C THR A 129 -11.23 -5.11 9.63
N ARG A 130 -10.57 -4.28 10.44
CA ARG A 130 -9.68 -3.24 9.93
C ARG A 130 -8.31 -3.84 9.74
N ASP A 131 -7.70 -3.56 8.60
CA ASP A 131 -6.33 -3.95 8.30
C ASP A 131 -5.58 -2.77 7.67
N THR A 132 -4.26 -2.84 7.66
CA THR A 132 -3.40 -1.85 7.01
C THR A 132 -2.75 -2.49 5.80
N THR A 133 -3.07 -1.98 4.61
CA THR A 133 -2.62 -2.56 3.34
C THR A 133 -1.76 -1.58 2.56
N PRO A 134 -0.64 -2.03 1.96
CA PRO A 134 0.18 -1.16 1.13
C PRO A 134 -0.59 -0.70 -0.11
N VAL A 135 -0.46 0.58 -0.44
CA VAL A 135 -1.06 1.15 -1.65
C VAL A 135 -0.47 0.53 -2.93
N ARG A 136 0.82 0.18 -2.89
CA ARG A 136 1.53 -0.49 -3.99
C ARG A 136 2.65 -1.34 -3.43
N ILE A 137 2.85 -2.54 -4.00
CA ILE A 137 4.00 -3.39 -3.67
C ILE A 137 5.13 -3.07 -4.65
N TYR A 138 6.18 -2.44 -4.14
CA TYR A 138 7.40 -2.14 -4.89
C TYR A 138 8.35 -3.34 -4.86
N ARG A 139 8.99 -3.64 -5.99
CA ARG A 139 9.90 -4.78 -6.11
C ARG A 139 11.15 -4.40 -6.90
N LYS A 140 12.30 -4.87 -6.45
CA LYS A 140 13.59 -4.83 -7.15
C LYS A 140 14.17 -6.24 -7.14
N ASN A 141 14.59 -6.76 -8.30
CA ASN A 141 15.11 -8.13 -8.44
C ASN A 141 14.22 -9.20 -7.79
N LYS A 142 12.90 -9.12 -8.03
CA LYS A 142 11.86 -10.00 -7.47
C LYS A 142 11.71 -9.96 -5.94
N ARG A 143 12.47 -9.14 -5.22
CA ARG A 143 12.33 -8.91 -3.77
C ARG A 143 11.52 -7.65 -3.51
N ARG A 144 10.76 -7.61 -2.41
CA ARG A 144 10.04 -6.40 -1.99
C ARG A 144 11.05 -5.37 -1.48
N VAL A 145 10.84 -4.11 -1.84
CA VAL A 145 11.75 -3.02 -1.51
C VAL A 145 10.94 -1.77 -1.17
N LEU A 146 11.38 -0.98 -0.21
CA LEU A 146 10.96 0.42 -0.04
C LEU A 146 12.21 1.29 -0.05
N SER A 147 12.11 2.46 -0.67
CA SER A 147 13.26 3.35 -0.83
C SER A 147 12.97 4.71 -0.21
N PHE A 148 14.00 5.37 0.27
CA PHE A 148 13.96 6.77 0.65
C PHE A 148 15.15 7.50 0.05
N SER A 149 14.98 8.80 -0.20
CA SER A 149 15.99 9.66 -0.77
C SER A 149 16.37 10.75 0.23
N LEU A 150 17.67 10.95 0.42
CA LEU A 150 18.23 12.04 1.20
C LEU A 150 18.62 13.16 0.25
N ARG A 151 18.07 14.34 0.49
CA ARG A 151 18.42 15.57 -0.20
C ARG A 151 19.46 16.34 0.61
N ILE A 152 20.69 16.33 0.14
CA ILE A 152 21.86 16.82 0.88
C ILE A 152 22.41 18.07 0.18
N THR A 153 22.73 19.09 0.98
CA THR A 153 23.44 20.29 0.53
C THR A 153 24.87 20.29 1.06
N ASP A 154 25.75 21.02 0.36
CA ASP A 154 27.08 21.40 0.89
C ASP A 154 27.96 20.23 1.38
N MET A 155 27.87 19.07 0.72
CA MET A 155 28.75 17.91 0.95
C MET A 155 29.12 17.17 -0.34
N SER A 156 30.34 16.63 -0.37
CA SER A 156 30.81 15.77 -1.45
C SER A 156 30.27 14.32 -1.29
N LEU A 157 30.20 13.54 -2.38
CA LEU A 157 29.75 12.14 -2.25
C LEU A 157 30.76 11.31 -1.45
N THR A 158 32.05 11.60 -1.62
CA THR A 158 33.16 10.99 -0.89
C THR A 158 33.09 11.21 0.62
N GLU A 159 32.48 12.32 1.09
CA GLU A 159 32.23 12.55 2.52
C GLU A 159 30.94 11.88 3.03
N ILE A 160 29.91 11.79 2.19
CA ILE A 160 28.60 11.25 2.56
C ILE A 160 28.66 9.72 2.68
N LEU A 161 29.35 9.07 1.74
CA LEU A 161 29.37 7.62 1.60
C LEU A 161 29.88 6.88 2.85
N PRO A 162 31.04 7.21 3.45
CA PRO A 162 31.51 6.53 4.65
C PRO A 162 30.56 6.67 5.85
N LYS A 163 29.84 7.80 5.94
CA LYS A 163 28.85 8.02 6.99
C LYS A 163 27.61 7.16 6.78
N LEU A 164 27.17 7.01 5.53
CA LEU A 164 26.03 6.16 5.19
C LEU A 164 26.35 4.67 5.27
N GLU A 165 27.59 4.23 5.00
CA GLU A 165 28.00 2.83 5.15
C GLU A 165 27.72 2.29 6.57
N LYS A 166 27.77 3.14 7.60
CA LYS A 166 27.37 2.80 8.97
C LYS A 166 25.91 2.31 9.10
N LEU A 167 25.04 2.69 8.17
CA LEU A 167 23.66 2.20 8.15
C LEU A 167 23.59 0.70 7.88
N LYS A 168 24.58 0.11 7.18
CA LYS A 168 24.64 -1.34 6.96
C LYS A 168 25.01 -2.12 8.22
N GLU A 169 25.61 -1.46 9.22
CA GLU A 169 25.96 -2.06 10.51
C GLU A 169 24.75 -2.15 11.46
N ILE A 170 23.61 -1.53 11.10
CA ILE A 170 22.38 -1.63 11.86
C ILE A 170 21.93 -3.10 11.89
N GLU A 171 21.73 -3.64 13.09
CA GLU A 171 21.16 -4.97 13.26
C GLU A 171 19.73 -5.01 12.70
N LEU A 172 19.55 -5.80 11.64
CA LEU A 172 18.27 -6.04 11.01
C LEU A 172 17.84 -7.50 11.22
N PRO A 173 16.52 -7.78 11.25
CA PRO A 173 16.04 -9.15 11.30
C PRO A 173 16.53 -9.96 10.10
N LYS A 174 16.53 -11.29 10.25
CA LYS A 174 16.85 -12.20 9.14
C LYS A 174 15.95 -11.87 7.94
N GLN A 175 16.53 -11.87 6.73
CA GLN A 175 15.90 -11.54 5.43
C GLN A 175 15.74 -10.04 5.10
N TYR A 176 16.19 -9.13 5.98
CA TYR A 176 16.19 -7.69 5.71
C TYR A 176 17.60 -7.19 5.41
N ARG A 177 17.72 -6.24 4.50
CA ARG A 177 19.01 -5.62 4.17
C ARG A 177 18.84 -4.22 3.61
N ILE A 178 19.89 -3.42 3.76
CA ILE A 178 19.99 -2.07 3.20
C ILE A 178 20.94 -2.11 2.00
N GLU A 179 20.51 -1.56 0.88
CA GLU A 179 21.30 -1.42 -0.34
C GLU A 179 21.34 0.05 -0.75
N PHE A 180 22.49 0.53 -1.23
CA PHE A 180 22.57 1.83 -1.88
C PHE A 180 22.09 1.68 -3.33
N SER A 181 21.21 2.57 -3.80
CA SER A 181 20.66 2.42 -5.14
C SER A 181 21.74 2.53 -6.22
N ASP A 182 21.49 1.91 -7.37
CA ASP A 182 22.42 1.78 -8.50
C ASP A 182 22.93 3.14 -9.03
N SER A 183 22.17 4.23 -8.79
CA SER A 183 22.59 5.60 -9.12
C SER A 183 23.81 6.06 -8.33
N LEU A 184 23.95 5.63 -7.07
CA LEU A 184 25.14 5.87 -6.23
C LEU A 184 26.29 4.95 -6.61
N GLN A 185 26.00 3.68 -6.90
CA GLN A 185 27.01 2.71 -7.33
C GLN A 185 27.69 3.13 -8.63
N LYS A 186 26.96 3.66 -9.61
CA LYS A 186 27.53 4.17 -10.87
C LYS A 186 28.48 5.35 -10.65
N VAL A 187 28.16 6.26 -9.71
CA VAL A 187 29.06 7.38 -9.39
C VAL A 187 30.29 6.91 -8.63
N LEU A 188 30.14 5.92 -7.75
CA LEU A 188 31.24 5.23 -7.07
C LEU A 188 32.20 4.52 -8.04
N GLU A 189 31.68 3.86 -9.08
CA GLU A 189 32.48 3.17 -10.09
C GLU A 189 33.25 4.14 -10.99
N HIS A 190 32.64 5.27 -11.37
CA HIS A 190 33.31 6.31 -12.17
C HIS A 190 34.40 7.08 -11.41
N GLN A 191 34.40 7.09 -10.08
CA GLN A 191 35.44 7.74 -9.27
C GLN A 191 36.64 6.83 -8.94
N LYS A 192 36.57 5.54 -9.27
CA LYS A 192 37.67 4.57 -9.07
C LYS A 192 38.55 4.35 -10.32
N LYS A 193 38.25 5.04 -11.43
CA LYS A 193 39.09 5.14 -12.64
C LYS A 193 39.76 6.50 -12.68
#